data_AF-A0A1M6MAI4-F1
#
_entry.id   AF-A0A1M6MAI4-F1
#
_cell.length_a   1.000
_cell.length_b   1.000
_cell.length_c   1.000
_cell.angle_alpha   90.00
_cell.angle_beta   90.00
_cell.angle_gamma   90.00
#
_symmetry.space_group_name_H-M   'P 1'
#
loop_
_entity.id
_entity.type
_entity.pdbx_description
1 polymer ?
#
loop_
_entity_poly.entity_id
_entity_poly.type
_entity_poly.pdbx_seq_one_letter_code
_entity_poly.pdbx_strand_id
1 'polypeptide(L)'
;MFTYLKLKNFKSFKDVEINLQSKKNEPKSLAIIYGANGSGKSTVARAFLTLKRTMETMQVRDMLKSLLDDKYSPPEDMPFKPEIMLNLIKSKLANNTIEKVIDESKMIDSTGPLILEYGFSIKGNTGSYYIEMDNSNIIRERLEYKLSKNRGCYFDIEEDKIEINDKIFESKEFVDEIKKQLQMYWGKHSFLSILLYEMDEKSATYIDSNLSTNLTDVILEFQSISYSVKKAHDDEKISIHIGDDILGNLEGGVIEKSEEAKLNRVEQLINNFFVTLFDDVNKAYYKKNENKGKISYSLYLSKQIEKHKYDIDFRYESSGTQEILDLLPYLMLAVSGKCVVIDEYGNGIHDLLATKLLRAVTKEMRGQLIITTHNTLLMDQADIKPESLYFIMNDKTFSKSVKCVTEIEERLHPNYNYRNRYFNNELYADGLPKFNEEFDFTELAKLYT
;
A
#
# COMPACT_ATOMS: atom_id res chain seq x y z
N MET A 1 12.01 -2.08 -4.41
CA MET A 1 11.66 -0.67 -4.13
C MET A 1 11.38 0.08 -5.43
N PHE A 2 10.52 1.09 -5.42
CA PHE A 2 10.15 1.88 -6.59
C PHE A 2 11.07 3.09 -6.82
N THR A 3 11.38 3.36 -8.08
CA THR A 3 12.20 4.49 -8.53
C THR A 3 11.38 5.57 -9.22
N TYR A 4 10.27 5.23 -9.89
CA TYR A 4 9.33 6.21 -10.40
C TYR A 4 7.94 5.59 -10.61
N LEU A 5 6.96 6.44 -10.83
CA LEU A 5 5.59 6.07 -11.20
C LEU A 5 5.11 6.98 -12.33
N LYS A 6 4.57 6.42 -13.42
CA LYS A 6 3.86 7.18 -14.46
C LYS A 6 2.41 6.70 -14.56
N LEU A 7 1.51 7.65 -14.66
CA LEU A 7 0.06 7.43 -14.63
C LEU A 7 -0.59 8.21 -15.77
N LYS A 8 -1.35 7.52 -16.62
CA LYS A 8 -2.16 8.16 -17.66
C LYS A 8 -3.61 7.73 -17.55
N ASN A 9 -4.53 8.70 -17.61
CA ASN A 9 -5.97 8.48 -17.44
C ASN A 9 -6.29 7.65 -16.19
N PHE A 10 -5.63 7.95 -15.06
CA PHE A 10 -5.79 7.22 -13.80
C PHE A 10 -6.49 8.09 -12.75
N LYS A 11 -7.74 7.76 -12.43
CA LYS A 11 -8.63 8.50 -11.53
C LYS A 11 -8.65 9.98 -11.86
N SER A 12 -8.02 10.81 -11.04
CA SER A 12 -7.98 12.27 -11.25
C SER A 12 -6.73 12.77 -11.97
N PHE A 13 -5.78 11.88 -12.31
CA PHE A 13 -4.56 12.20 -13.03
C PHE A 13 -4.68 11.85 -14.52
N LYS A 14 -4.63 12.87 -15.36
CA LYS A 14 -4.65 12.71 -16.82
C LYS A 14 -3.31 12.17 -17.35
N ASP A 15 -2.21 12.77 -16.90
CA ASP A 15 -0.84 12.38 -17.26
C ASP A 15 0.11 12.92 -16.18
N VAL A 16 0.69 12.04 -15.37
CA VAL A 16 1.54 12.40 -14.22
C VAL A 16 2.72 11.44 -14.13
N GLU A 17 3.91 12.00 -13.93
CA GLU A 17 5.12 11.27 -13.55
C GLU A 17 5.58 11.69 -12.15
N ILE A 18 5.96 10.72 -11.33
CA ILE A 18 6.49 10.91 -9.98
C ILE A 18 7.86 10.26 -9.90
N ASN A 19 8.91 11.07 -9.81
CA ASN A 19 10.28 10.58 -9.66
C ASN A 19 10.59 10.29 -8.19
N LEU A 20 10.79 9.01 -7.85
CA LEU A 20 11.12 8.52 -6.52
C LEU A 20 12.62 8.19 -6.36
N GLN A 21 13.49 8.70 -7.23
CA GLN A 21 14.95 8.52 -7.14
C GLN A 21 15.63 9.65 -6.39
N SER A 22 16.62 9.29 -5.58
CA SER A 22 17.62 10.23 -5.07
C SER A 22 18.56 10.67 -6.19
N LYS A 23 19.43 11.65 -5.91
CA LYS A 23 20.44 12.15 -6.87
C LYS A 23 21.41 11.08 -7.41
N LYS A 24 21.48 9.90 -6.78
CA LYS A 24 22.31 8.78 -7.23
C LYS A 24 21.54 7.73 -8.07
N ASN A 25 20.33 8.06 -8.53
CA ASN A 25 19.41 7.12 -9.20
C ASN A 25 18.97 5.93 -8.32
N GLU A 26 19.24 5.99 -7.01
CA GLU A 26 18.77 5.01 -6.03
C GLU A 26 17.35 5.37 -5.55
N PRO A 27 16.47 4.40 -5.26
CA PRO A 27 15.17 4.67 -4.65
C PRO A 27 15.30 5.54 -3.38
N LYS A 28 14.47 6.58 -3.26
CA LYS A 28 14.34 7.31 -2.00
C LYS A 28 13.69 6.38 -0.97
N SER A 29 14.27 6.36 0.22
CA SER A 29 13.72 5.58 1.34
C SER A 29 12.40 6.19 1.84
N LEU A 30 12.21 7.51 1.75
CA LEU A 30 10.99 8.20 2.16
C LEU A 30 10.47 9.14 1.08
N ALA A 31 9.17 9.08 0.83
CA ALA A 31 8.41 10.05 0.03
C ALA A 31 7.15 10.49 0.80
N ILE A 32 7.02 11.79 1.05
CA ILE A 32 5.90 12.41 1.77
C ILE A 32 5.16 13.33 0.80
N ILE A 33 3.90 13.00 0.53
CA ILE A 33 3.10 13.65 -0.51
C ILE A 33 2.04 14.55 0.13
N TYR A 34 2.08 15.82 -0.23
CA TYR A 34 1.20 16.88 0.22
C TYR A 34 0.32 17.42 -0.91
N GLY A 35 -0.78 18.07 -0.54
CA GLY A 35 -1.68 18.75 -1.45
C GLY A 35 -3.02 19.04 -0.80
N ALA A 36 -3.79 19.96 -1.37
CA ALA A 36 -5.12 20.33 -0.90
C ALA A 36 -6.10 19.13 -0.84
N ASN A 37 -7.23 19.28 -0.16
CA ASN A 37 -8.31 18.29 -0.20
C ASN A 37 -8.80 18.12 -1.65
N GLY A 38 -9.06 16.88 -2.09
CA GLY A 38 -9.44 16.59 -3.48
C GLY A 38 -8.31 16.69 -4.53
N SER A 39 -7.08 17.05 -4.13
CA SER A 39 -5.95 17.16 -5.06
C SER A 39 -5.55 15.84 -5.73
N GLY A 40 -5.82 14.69 -5.09
CA GLY A 40 -5.42 13.37 -5.58
C GLY A 40 -4.33 12.67 -4.74
N LYS A 41 -4.14 13.08 -3.48
CA LYS A 41 -3.22 12.39 -2.54
C LYS A 41 -3.45 10.88 -2.51
N SER A 42 -4.67 10.46 -2.16
CA SER A 42 -5.09 9.06 -2.16
C SER A 42 -4.99 8.39 -3.53
N THR A 43 -5.04 9.15 -4.62
CA THR A 43 -4.80 8.60 -5.96
C THR A 43 -3.40 8.02 -6.08
N VAL A 44 -2.36 8.68 -5.53
CA VAL A 44 -1.00 8.12 -5.58
C VAL A 44 -0.90 6.79 -4.83
N ALA A 45 -1.45 6.70 -3.61
CA ALA A 45 -1.46 5.45 -2.85
C ALA A 45 -2.22 4.33 -3.58
N ARG A 46 -3.37 4.68 -4.19
CA ARG A 46 -4.18 3.74 -4.97
C ARG A 46 -3.47 3.22 -6.22
N ALA A 47 -2.55 3.97 -6.83
CA ALA A 47 -1.79 3.48 -7.98
C ALA A 47 -0.97 2.23 -7.64
N PHE A 48 -0.34 2.19 -6.47
CA PHE A 48 0.39 1.00 -6.05
C PHE A 48 -0.57 -0.14 -5.65
N LEU A 49 -1.72 0.16 -5.03
CA LEU A 49 -2.75 -0.85 -4.77
C LEU A 49 -3.28 -1.48 -6.07
N THR A 50 -3.43 -0.70 -7.14
CA THR A 50 -3.86 -1.20 -8.46
C THR A 50 -2.85 -2.21 -9.02
N LEU A 51 -1.54 -1.98 -8.89
CA LEU A 51 -0.51 -2.96 -9.28
C LEU A 51 -0.74 -4.31 -8.62
N LYS A 52 -0.93 -4.32 -7.29
CA LYS A 52 -1.21 -5.55 -6.54
C LYS A 52 -2.45 -6.26 -7.08
N ARG A 53 -3.57 -5.53 -7.20
CA ARG A 53 -4.84 -6.10 -7.67
C ARG A 53 -4.73 -6.68 -9.08
N THR A 54 -3.96 -6.06 -9.97
CA THR A 54 -3.73 -6.62 -11.32
C THR A 54 -2.96 -7.95 -11.30
N MET A 55 -2.12 -8.19 -10.28
CA MET A 55 -1.40 -9.45 -10.10
C MET A 55 -2.26 -10.53 -9.42
N GLU A 56 -3.29 -10.17 -8.65
CA GLU A 56 -4.09 -11.13 -7.88
C GLU A 56 -5.35 -11.62 -8.62
N THR A 57 -5.65 -11.06 -9.80
CA THR A 57 -6.90 -11.34 -10.54
C THR A 57 -7.19 -12.82 -10.79
N MET A 58 -6.17 -13.64 -11.07
CA MET A 58 -6.33 -15.07 -11.37
C MET A 58 -6.57 -15.92 -10.11
N GLN A 59 -5.79 -15.71 -9.04
CA GLN A 59 -5.98 -16.38 -7.75
C GLN A 59 -7.40 -16.16 -7.20
N VAL A 60 -7.89 -14.92 -7.29
CA VAL A 60 -9.22 -14.56 -6.80
C VAL A 60 -10.33 -15.27 -7.59
N ARG A 61 -10.15 -15.46 -8.89
CA ARG A 61 -11.11 -16.20 -9.72
C ARG A 61 -11.21 -17.67 -9.29
N ASP A 62 -10.09 -18.32 -9.02
CA ASP A 62 -10.09 -19.73 -8.59
C ASP A 62 -10.66 -19.91 -7.19
N MET A 63 -10.35 -18.97 -6.29
CA MET A 63 -10.96 -18.88 -4.97
C MET A 63 -12.49 -18.71 -5.08
N LEU A 64 -12.98 -17.83 -5.95
CA LEU A 64 -14.42 -17.69 -6.23
C LEU A 64 -15.05 -18.98 -6.72
N LYS A 65 -14.41 -19.66 -7.66
CA LYS A 65 -14.88 -20.94 -8.20
C LYS A 65 -14.98 -21.99 -7.10
N SER A 66 -13.95 -22.12 -6.27
CA SER A 66 -13.94 -23.06 -5.14
C SER A 66 -15.04 -22.80 -4.10
N LEU A 67 -15.38 -21.52 -3.86
CA LEU A 67 -16.46 -21.09 -2.97
C LEU A 67 -17.87 -21.26 -3.59
N LEU A 68 -17.98 -21.29 -4.92
CA LEU A 68 -19.23 -21.58 -5.62
C LEU A 68 -19.51 -23.09 -5.68
N ASP A 69 -18.46 -23.91 -5.68
CA ASP A 69 -18.55 -25.37 -5.70
C ASP A 69 -18.76 -25.99 -4.28
N ASP A 70 -19.16 -25.17 -3.28
CA ASP A 70 -19.45 -25.55 -1.88
C ASP A 70 -18.37 -26.38 -1.17
N LYS A 71 -17.10 -26.27 -1.57
CA LYS A 71 -15.96 -26.95 -0.92
C LYS A 71 -15.54 -26.32 0.42
N TYR A 72 -16.25 -25.29 0.88
CA TYR A 72 -15.90 -24.51 2.07
C TYR A 72 -17.12 -24.35 2.98
N SER A 73 -17.09 -25.00 4.15
CA SER A 73 -18.02 -24.75 5.24
C SER A 73 -17.36 -23.81 6.25
N PRO A 74 -17.93 -22.62 6.53
CA PRO A 74 -17.44 -21.74 7.59
C PRO A 74 -17.44 -22.44 8.95
N PRO A 75 -16.53 -22.09 9.89
CA PRO A 75 -16.52 -22.64 11.24
C PRO A 75 -17.86 -22.42 11.96
N GLU A 76 -18.35 -23.42 12.71
CA GLU A 76 -19.66 -23.39 13.38
C GLU A 76 -19.79 -22.27 14.44
N ASP A 77 -18.67 -21.77 14.98
CA ASP A 77 -18.62 -20.80 16.09
C ASP A 77 -18.62 -19.32 15.65
N MET A 78 -19.09 -18.99 14.44
CA MET A 78 -19.10 -17.61 13.92
C MET A 78 -20.35 -16.79 14.35
N PRO A 79 -20.19 -15.48 14.63
CA PRO A 79 -21.30 -14.60 15.03
C PRO A 79 -22.31 -14.29 13.90
N PHE A 80 -22.01 -14.69 12.65
CA PHE A 80 -22.87 -14.51 11.48
C PHE A 80 -23.22 -15.86 10.86
N LYS A 81 -24.39 -15.95 10.21
CA LYS A 81 -24.76 -17.15 9.46
C LYS A 81 -23.73 -17.44 8.36
N PRO A 82 -23.28 -18.70 8.17
CA PRO A 82 -22.35 -19.11 7.13
C PRO A 82 -22.65 -18.56 5.73
N GLU A 83 -23.94 -18.55 5.33
CA GLU A 83 -24.40 -18.03 4.04
C GLU A 83 -24.14 -16.53 3.86
N ILE A 84 -24.33 -15.73 4.92
CA ILE A 84 -24.08 -14.29 4.89
C ILE A 84 -22.57 -14.04 4.73
N MET A 85 -21.75 -14.79 5.46
CA MET A 85 -20.29 -14.70 5.36
C MET A 85 -19.80 -15.10 3.96
N LEU A 86 -20.31 -16.20 3.41
CA LEU A 86 -19.99 -16.65 2.05
C LEU A 86 -20.37 -15.59 1.01
N ASN A 87 -21.55 -14.96 1.14
CA ASN A 87 -21.96 -13.86 0.25
C ASN A 87 -21.05 -12.64 0.38
N LEU A 88 -20.64 -12.27 1.59
CA LEU A 88 -19.68 -11.19 1.82
C LEU A 88 -18.32 -11.51 1.18
N ILE A 89 -17.79 -12.73 1.35
CA ILE A 89 -16.53 -13.17 0.73
C ILE A 89 -16.66 -13.15 -0.80
N LYS A 90 -17.74 -13.71 -1.36
CA LYS A 90 -18.01 -13.71 -2.80
C LYS A 90 -18.05 -12.30 -3.36
N SER A 91 -18.72 -11.37 -2.68
CA SER A 91 -18.78 -9.96 -3.09
C SER A 91 -17.41 -9.27 -3.07
N LYS A 92 -16.60 -9.51 -2.02
CA LYS A 92 -15.24 -8.94 -1.91
C LYS A 92 -14.31 -9.46 -3.02
N LEU A 93 -14.40 -10.75 -3.33
CA LEU A 93 -13.60 -11.36 -4.37
C LEU A 93 -14.04 -10.94 -5.79
N ALA A 94 -15.34 -10.81 -6.04
CA ALA A 94 -15.84 -10.34 -7.33
C ALA A 94 -15.32 -8.94 -7.70
N ASN A 95 -14.96 -8.14 -6.69
CA ASN A 95 -14.36 -6.82 -6.88
C ASN A 95 -12.88 -6.86 -7.33
N ASN A 96 -12.22 -8.01 -7.43
CA ASN A 96 -10.83 -8.13 -7.91
C ASN A 96 -10.72 -8.65 -9.35
N THR A 97 -11.81 -8.61 -10.13
CA THR A 97 -11.75 -8.80 -11.59
C THR A 97 -11.03 -7.63 -12.26
N ILE A 98 -10.40 -7.86 -13.42
CA ILE A 98 -9.69 -6.78 -14.12
C ILE A 98 -10.64 -5.66 -14.54
N GLU A 99 -11.88 -5.99 -14.91
CA GLU A 99 -12.91 -5.02 -15.26
C GLU A 99 -13.20 -4.09 -14.09
N LYS A 100 -13.29 -4.62 -12.86
CA LYS A 100 -13.50 -3.80 -11.66
C LYS A 100 -12.27 -2.99 -11.29
N VAL A 101 -11.07 -3.54 -11.47
CA VAL A 101 -9.84 -2.79 -11.30
C VAL A 101 -9.80 -1.60 -12.26
N ILE A 102 -10.18 -1.78 -13.53
CA ILE A 102 -10.23 -0.71 -14.54
C ILE A 102 -11.32 0.30 -14.21
N ASP A 103 -12.55 -0.14 -13.94
CA ASP A 103 -13.71 0.71 -13.59
C ASP A 103 -13.39 1.66 -12.42
N GLU A 104 -12.73 1.14 -11.38
CA GLU A 104 -12.34 1.94 -10.23
C GLU A 104 -11.10 2.81 -10.47
N SER A 105 -10.24 2.45 -11.41
CA SER A 105 -8.92 3.09 -11.63
C SER A 105 -8.89 4.08 -12.76
N LYS A 106 -9.68 3.88 -13.82
CA LYS A 106 -9.66 4.71 -15.02
C LYS A 106 -10.28 6.08 -14.73
N MET A 107 -9.75 7.11 -15.38
CA MET A 107 -10.32 8.44 -15.34
C MET A 107 -11.71 8.41 -15.98
N ILE A 108 -12.72 8.85 -15.23
CA ILE A 108 -14.11 8.91 -15.69
C ILE A 108 -14.18 9.75 -16.97
N ASP A 109 -14.95 9.27 -17.94
CA ASP A 109 -15.16 9.86 -19.27
C ASP A 109 -13.89 10.07 -20.12
N SER A 110 -12.76 9.46 -19.75
CA SER A 110 -11.56 9.47 -20.60
C SER A 110 -11.71 8.50 -21.78
N THR A 111 -11.38 8.97 -22.98
CA THR A 111 -11.44 8.16 -24.21
C THR A 111 -10.18 7.34 -24.46
N GLY A 112 -9.05 7.73 -23.87
CA GLY A 112 -7.77 7.02 -24.01
C GLY A 112 -7.66 5.79 -23.09
N PRO A 113 -6.61 4.99 -23.26
CA PRO A 113 -6.32 3.87 -22.38
C PRO A 113 -5.85 4.34 -21.00
N LEU A 114 -6.09 3.51 -19.98
CA LEU A 114 -5.47 3.64 -18.66
C LEU A 114 -4.05 3.07 -18.73
N ILE A 115 -3.04 3.83 -18.33
CA ILE A 115 -1.63 3.39 -18.33
C ILE A 115 -1.03 3.55 -16.92
N LEU A 116 -0.32 2.51 -16.49
CA LEU A 116 0.47 2.50 -15.27
C LEU A 116 1.88 2.00 -15.61
N GLU A 117 2.90 2.79 -15.28
CA GLU A 117 4.31 2.39 -15.43
C GLU A 117 5.04 2.57 -14.10
N TYR A 118 5.71 1.53 -13.64
CA TYR A 118 6.44 1.49 -12.39
C TYR A 118 7.91 1.25 -12.66
N GLY A 119 8.74 2.25 -12.36
CA GLY A 119 10.17 2.04 -12.25
C GLY A 119 10.50 1.40 -10.91
N PHE A 120 11.43 0.44 -10.91
CA PHE A 120 11.87 -0.18 -9.66
C PHE A 120 13.36 -0.50 -9.65
N SER A 121 13.88 -0.74 -8.46
CA SER A 121 15.21 -1.28 -8.20
C SER A 121 15.12 -2.46 -7.24
N ILE A 122 15.72 -3.58 -7.64
CA ILE A 122 15.80 -4.83 -6.88
C ILE A 122 17.25 -5.29 -6.92
N LYS A 123 17.83 -5.61 -5.75
CA LYS A 123 19.23 -6.04 -5.62
C LYS A 123 20.23 -5.14 -6.39
N GLY A 124 19.96 -3.83 -6.41
CA GLY A 124 20.78 -2.80 -7.08
C GLY A 124 20.61 -2.69 -8.60
N ASN A 125 19.71 -3.45 -9.23
CA ASN A 125 19.45 -3.39 -10.67
C ASN A 125 18.11 -2.70 -10.93
N THR A 126 18.04 -1.86 -11.95
CA THR A 126 16.82 -1.14 -12.29
C THR A 126 15.97 -1.89 -13.31
N GLY A 127 14.66 -1.85 -13.15
CA GLY A 127 13.69 -2.37 -14.10
C GLY A 127 12.49 -1.43 -14.27
N SER A 128 11.59 -1.81 -15.16
CA SER A 128 10.31 -1.13 -15.36
C SER A 128 9.21 -2.14 -15.67
N TYR A 129 8.06 -1.95 -15.04
CA TYR A 129 6.83 -2.68 -15.35
C TYR A 129 5.81 -1.70 -15.94
N TYR A 130 5.18 -2.08 -17.05
CA TYR A 130 4.20 -1.28 -17.78
C TYR A 130 2.96 -2.11 -18.01
N ILE A 131 1.80 -1.53 -17.75
CA ILE A 131 0.50 -2.12 -18.07
C ILE A 131 -0.43 -1.06 -18.64
N GLU A 132 -1.11 -1.42 -19.73
CA GLU A 132 -2.06 -0.59 -20.44
C GLU A 132 -3.39 -1.33 -20.59
N MET A 133 -4.47 -0.64 -20.28
CA MET A 133 -5.81 -1.19 -20.23
C MET A 133 -6.79 -0.30 -21.00
N ASP A 134 -7.72 -0.93 -21.71
CA ASP A 134 -8.84 -0.23 -22.34
C ASP A 134 -9.97 0.03 -21.33
N ASN A 135 -11.25 -0.14 -21.71
CA ASN A 135 -12.39 -0.02 -20.80
C ASN A 135 -12.67 -1.31 -20.00
N SER A 136 -12.09 -2.45 -20.37
CA SER A 136 -12.47 -3.76 -19.82
C SER A 136 -11.35 -4.81 -19.84
N ASN A 137 -10.26 -4.59 -20.55
CA ASN A 137 -9.19 -5.55 -20.75
C ASN A 137 -7.81 -4.91 -20.64
N ILE A 138 -6.82 -5.73 -20.32
CA ILE A 138 -5.41 -5.43 -20.55
C ILE A 138 -5.15 -5.53 -22.06
N ILE A 139 -4.58 -4.50 -22.64
CA ILE A 139 -4.27 -4.47 -24.08
C ILE A 139 -2.76 -4.52 -24.34
N ARG A 140 -1.95 -4.12 -23.34
CA ARG A 140 -0.50 -4.29 -23.37
C ARG A 140 0.07 -4.51 -21.97
N GLU A 141 1.07 -5.37 -21.88
CA GLU A 141 1.86 -5.56 -20.66
C GLU A 141 3.33 -5.80 -21.00
N ARG A 142 4.22 -5.10 -20.29
CA ARG A 142 5.66 -5.19 -20.54
C ARG A 142 6.44 -5.16 -19.24
N LEU A 143 7.43 -6.04 -19.14
CA LEU A 143 8.37 -6.06 -18.03
C LEU A 143 9.80 -6.04 -18.56
N GLU A 144 10.61 -5.15 -18.02
CA GLU A 144 12.04 -5.12 -18.24
C GLU A 144 12.79 -5.21 -16.93
N TYR A 145 13.76 -6.12 -16.88
CA TYR A 145 14.64 -6.25 -15.73
C TYR A 145 15.95 -6.95 -16.12
N LYS A 146 16.82 -7.20 -15.14
CA LYS A 146 18.11 -7.83 -15.34
C LYS A 146 17.95 -9.29 -15.78
N LEU A 147 18.34 -9.62 -17.01
CA LEU A 147 18.37 -11.02 -17.46
C LEU A 147 19.51 -11.78 -16.79
N SER A 148 20.75 -11.34 -17.03
CA SER A 148 21.96 -11.96 -16.49
C SER A 148 22.95 -10.90 -16.02
N LYS A 149 23.46 -10.08 -16.96
CA LYS A 149 24.31 -8.92 -16.65
C LYS A 149 23.67 -7.58 -17.00
N ASN A 150 22.90 -7.55 -18.09
CA ASN A 150 22.27 -6.34 -18.61
C ASN A 150 20.76 -6.38 -18.39
N ARG A 151 20.15 -5.20 -18.37
CA ARG A 151 18.70 -5.03 -18.50
C ARG A 151 18.25 -5.56 -19.86
N GLY A 152 17.13 -6.27 -19.87
CA GLY A 152 16.49 -6.73 -21.10
C GLY A 152 14.99 -6.86 -20.91
N CYS A 153 14.28 -6.95 -22.03
CA CYS A 153 12.85 -7.21 -22.04
C CYS A 153 12.61 -8.65 -21.62
N TYR A 154 11.81 -8.84 -20.58
CA TYR A 154 11.33 -10.15 -20.14
C TYR A 154 10.15 -10.57 -21.01
N PHE A 155 9.19 -9.66 -21.16
CA PHE A 155 8.07 -9.83 -22.08
C PHE A 155 7.52 -8.47 -22.51
N ASP A 156 6.94 -8.42 -23.71
CA ASP A 156 6.15 -7.31 -24.25
C ASP A 156 4.98 -7.97 -25.00
N ILE A 157 3.80 -7.92 -24.40
CA ILE A 157 2.63 -8.67 -24.82
C ILE A 157 1.54 -7.68 -25.20
N GLU A 158 1.06 -7.78 -26.44
CA GLU A 158 -0.08 -7.10 -27.04
C GLU A 158 -0.93 -8.15 -27.78
N GLU A 159 -2.17 -7.83 -28.15
CA GLU A 159 -3.11 -8.78 -28.80
C GLU A 159 -2.50 -9.52 -30.00
N ASP A 160 -1.80 -8.79 -30.89
CA ASP A 160 -1.19 -9.35 -32.09
C ASP A 160 0.30 -9.70 -31.93
N LYS A 161 0.89 -9.39 -30.78
CA LYS A 161 2.35 -9.47 -30.58
C LYS A 161 2.70 -10.00 -29.19
N ILE A 162 3.07 -11.27 -29.13
CA ILE A 162 3.52 -11.91 -27.88
C ILE A 162 5.02 -12.14 -27.95
N GLU A 163 5.80 -11.26 -27.32
CA GLU A 163 7.23 -11.44 -27.13
C GLU A 163 7.51 -11.88 -25.69
N ILE A 164 8.07 -13.06 -25.52
CA ILE A 164 8.50 -13.60 -24.22
C ILE A 164 9.94 -14.07 -24.38
N ASN A 165 10.81 -13.61 -23.49
CA ASN A 165 12.22 -13.95 -23.51
C ASN A 165 12.45 -15.29 -22.83
N ASP A 166 12.84 -16.30 -23.61
CA ASP A 166 13.07 -17.66 -23.11
C ASP A 166 14.06 -17.73 -21.93
N LYS A 167 14.96 -16.74 -21.76
CA LYS A 167 15.92 -16.69 -20.65
C LYS A 167 15.30 -16.44 -19.27
N ILE A 168 14.02 -16.07 -19.20
CA ILE A 168 13.33 -15.95 -17.91
C ILE A 168 12.77 -17.29 -17.43
N PHE A 169 12.87 -18.34 -18.27
CA PHE A 169 12.45 -19.70 -18.01
C PHE A 169 13.63 -20.68 -18.13
N GLU A 170 13.58 -21.75 -17.36
CA GLU A 170 14.60 -22.80 -17.37
C GLU A 170 14.13 -24.06 -18.13
N SER A 171 12.82 -24.14 -18.44
CA SER A 171 12.20 -25.28 -19.12
C SER A 171 11.30 -24.85 -20.27
N LYS A 172 11.47 -25.48 -21.43
CA LYS A 172 10.62 -25.26 -22.59
C LYS A 172 9.19 -25.75 -22.37
N GLU A 173 9.01 -26.85 -21.65
CA GLU A 173 7.69 -27.41 -21.36
C GLU A 173 6.84 -26.43 -20.54
N PHE A 174 7.48 -25.78 -19.55
CA PHE A 174 6.82 -24.76 -18.74
C PHE A 174 6.51 -23.49 -19.55
N VAL A 175 7.40 -23.07 -20.46
CA VAL A 175 7.11 -21.97 -21.40
C VAL A 175 5.86 -22.26 -22.23
N ASP A 176 5.74 -23.48 -22.77
CA ASP A 176 4.60 -23.87 -23.60
C ASP A 176 3.30 -23.93 -22.79
N GLU A 177 3.36 -24.39 -21.54
CA GLU A 177 2.24 -24.35 -20.58
C GLU A 177 1.78 -22.91 -20.31
N ILE A 178 2.71 -22.03 -19.97
CA ILE A 178 2.44 -20.61 -19.69
C ILE A 178 1.87 -19.90 -20.93
N LYS A 179 2.40 -20.18 -22.13
CA LYS A 179 1.86 -19.62 -23.39
C LYS A 179 0.43 -20.07 -23.66
N LYS A 180 0.10 -21.32 -23.34
CA LYS A 180 -1.28 -21.82 -23.46
C LYS A 180 -2.23 -21.09 -22.50
N GLN A 181 -1.81 -20.87 -21.26
CA GLN A 181 -2.61 -20.10 -20.30
C GLN A 181 -2.76 -18.64 -20.72
N LEU A 182 -1.68 -18.02 -21.19
CA LEU A 182 -1.70 -16.67 -21.74
C LEU A 182 -2.72 -16.57 -22.88
N GLN A 183 -2.71 -17.51 -23.83
CA GLN A 183 -3.69 -17.55 -24.92
C GLN A 183 -5.14 -17.64 -24.41
N MET A 184 -5.38 -18.39 -23.34
CA MET A 184 -6.72 -18.56 -22.77
C MET A 184 -7.21 -17.35 -21.97
N TYR A 185 -6.29 -16.58 -21.38
CA TYR A 185 -6.59 -15.63 -20.31
C TYR A 185 -6.13 -14.19 -20.59
N TRP A 186 -5.46 -13.94 -21.72
CA TRP A 186 -5.02 -12.61 -22.12
C TRP A 186 -6.15 -11.58 -22.08
N GLY A 187 -5.81 -10.37 -21.63
CA GLY A 187 -6.77 -9.29 -21.43
C GLY A 187 -7.57 -9.38 -20.13
N LYS A 188 -7.82 -10.58 -19.60
CA LYS A 188 -8.56 -10.80 -18.34
C LYS A 188 -7.69 -10.92 -17.11
N HIS A 189 -6.46 -11.38 -17.30
CA HIS A 189 -5.46 -11.54 -16.26
C HIS A 189 -4.13 -10.99 -16.77
N SER A 190 -3.41 -10.24 -15.93
CA SER A 190 -2.04 -9.86 -16.27
C SER A 190 -1.17 -11.12 -16.37
N PHE A 191 -0.16 -11.09 -17.21
CA PHE A 191 0.83 -12.14 -17.31
C PHE A 191 1.54 -12.38 -15.98
N LEU A 192 1.80 -11.33 -15.20
CA LEU A 192 2.28 -11.48 -13.83
C LEU A 192 1.27 -12.22 -12.94
N SER A 193 -0.04 -12.05 -13.15
CA SER A 193 -1.07 -12.79 -12.42
C SER A 193 -1.08 -14.28 -12.75
N ILE A 194 -0.89 -14.62 -14.03
CA ILE A 194 -0.76 -16.01 -14.48
C ILE A 194 0.49 -16.65 -13.85
N LEU A 195 1.63 -15.97 -13.89
CA LEU A 195 2.87 -16.47 -13.29
C LEU A 195 2.75 -16.62 -11.77
N LEU A 196 2.14 -15.65 -11.09
CA LEU A 196 1.93 -15.71 -9.64
C LEU A 196 1.00 -16.86 -9.24
N TYR A 197 -0.06 -17.10 -10.02
CA TYR A 197 -0.94 -18.25 -9.81
C TYR A 197 -0.16 -19.58 -9.86
N GLU A 198 0.68 -19.74 -10.88
CA GLU A 198 1.52 -20.93 -11.01
C GLU A 198 2.50 -21.09 -9.85
N MET A 199 3.07 -19.97 -9.38
CA MET A 199 3.97 -19.95 -8.22
C MET A 199 3.30 -20.41 -6.93
N ASP A 200 2.01 -20.12 -6.76
CA ASP A 200 1.25 -20.48 -5.56
C ASP A 200 0.71 -21.92 -5.62
N GLU A 201 0.30 -22.41 -6.80
CA GLU A 201 -0.26 -23.75 -6.97
C GLU A 201 0.82 -24.86 -7.00
N LYS A 202 2.04 -24.53 -7.44
CA LYS A 202 3.11 -25.50 -7.64
C LYS A 202 4.13 -25.46 -6.51
N SER A 203 4.82 -26.58 -6.29
CA SER A 203 5.86 -26.65 -5.25
C SER A 203 7.01 -25.69 -5.55
N ALA A 204 7.60 -25.09 -4.49
CA ALA A 204 8.75 -24.20 -4.62
C ALA A 204 9.90 -24.81 -5.45
N THR A 205 10.24 -26.09 -5.23
CA THR A 205 11.27 -26.80 -6.01
C THR A 205 10.94 -26.87 -7.51
N TYR A 206 9.67 -27.03 -7.86
CA TYR A 206 9.23 -27.02 -9.26
C TYR A 206 9.36 -25.62 -9.86
N ILE A 207 8.92 -24.59 -9.15
CA ILE A 207 9.05 -23.20 -9.60
C ILE A 207 10.52 -22.79 -9.77
N ASP A 208 11.37 -23.08 -8.78
CA ASP A 208 12.80 -22.76 -8.80
C ASP A 208 13.56 -23.46 -9.94
N SER A 209 13.04 -24.58 -10.44
CA SER A 209 13.61 -25.31 -11.58
C SER A 209 13.03 -24.90 -12.94
N ASN A 210 12.03 -24.02 -12.98
CA ASN A 210 11.35 -23.59 -14.21
C ASN A 210 11.37 -22.08 -14.44
N LEU A 211 11.48 -21.26 -13.39
CA LEU A 211 11.56 -19.80 -13.46
C LEU A 211 12.93 -19.27 -13.06
N SER A 212 13.41 -18.26 -13.79
CA SER A 212 14.64 -17.56 -13.43
C SER A 212 14.48 -16.83 -12.08
N THR A 213 15.53 -16.88 -11.24
CA THR A 213 15.53 -16.21 -9.92
C THR A 213 15.20 -14.73 -10.01
N ASN A 214 15.68 -14.04 -11.05
CA ASN A 214 15.43 -12.60 -11.22
C ASN A 214 13.95 -12.28 -11.51
N LEU A 215 13.21 -13.17 -12.21
CA LEU A 215 11.77 -13.02 -12.42
C LEU A 215 11.00 -13.30 -11.13
N THR A 216 11.36 -14.37 -10.42
CA THR A 216 10.79 -14.71 -9.12
C THR A 216 10.97 -13.56 -8.13
N ASP A 217 12.16 -12.94 -8.08
CA ASP A 217 12.43 -11.77 -7.25
C ASP A 217 11.50 -10.59 -7.56
N VAL A 218 11.21 -10.32 -8.84
CA VAL A 218 10.31 -9.22 -9.23
C VAL A 218 8.88 -9.50 -8.73
N ILE A 219 8.36 -10.70 -8.98
CA ILE A 219 7.01 -11.09 -8.58
C ILE A 219 6.85 -11.00 -7.06
N LEU A 220 7.80 -11.58 -6.31
CA LEU A 220 7.80 -11.57 -4.85
C LEU A 220 7.94 -10.15 -4.28
N GLU A 221 8.77 -9.30 -4.87
CA GLU A 221 8.92 -7.91 -4.43
C GLU A 221 7.62 -7.13 -4.62
N PHE A 222 6.94 -7.26 -5.76
CA PHE A 222 5.64 -6.62 -6.01
C PHE A 222 4.53 -7.16 -5.11
N GLN A 223 4.49 -8.47 -4.88
CA GLN A 223 3.52 -9.09 -3.96
C GLN A 223 3.73 -8.63 -2.51
N SER A 224 4.99 -8.41 -2.10
CA SER A 224 5.35 -8.07 -0.72
C SER A 224 5.14 -6.61 -0.34
N ILE A 225 4.57 -5.79 -1.22
CA ILE A 225 4.21 -4.40 -0.90
C ILE A 225 3.03 -4.41 0.08
N SER A 226 3.15 -3.61 1.13
CA SER A 226 2.10 -3.44 2.14
C SER A 226 1.45 -2.08 2.03
N TYR A 227 0.14 -2.06 2.27
CA TYR A 227 -0.73 -0.92 1.99
C TYR A 227 -1.60 -0.64 3.20
N SER A 228 -1.63 0.62 3.64
CA SER A 228 -2.68 1.13 4.52
C SER A 228 -3.47 2.16 3.73
N VAL A 229 -4.61 1.74 3.16
CA VAL A 229 -5.48 2.60 2.36
C VAL A 229 -6.92 2.47 2.88
N LYS A 230 -7.55 3.61 3.20
CA LYS A 230 -8.96 3.66 3.59
C LYS A 230 -9.86 3.52 2.35
N LYS A 231 -10.90 2.69 2.41
CA LYS A 231 -11.94 2.65 1.36
C LYS A 231 -12.73 3.95 1.34
N ALA A 232 -13.21 4.34 0.16
CA ALA A 232 -14.05 5.53 -0.01
C ALA A 232 -15.50 5.33 0.46
N HIS A 233 -15.96 4.09 0.67
CA HIS A 233 -17.37 3.77 0.93
C HIS A 233 -17.61 2.64 1.95
N ASP A 234 -16.61 2.24 2.74
CA ASP A 234 -16.79 1.32 3.88
C ASP A 234 -15.72 1.64 4.92
N ASP A 235 -16.06 1.50 6.22
CA ASP A 235 -15.14 1.58 7.36
C ASP A 235 -14.04 0.49 7.36
N GLU A 236 -13.92 -0.30 6.29
CA GLU A 236 -12.89 -1.31 6.12
C GLU A 236 -11.58 -0.69 5.58
N LYS A 237 -10.58 -0.60 6.46
CA LYS A 237 -9.17 -0.52 6.04
C LYS A 237 -8.85 -1.76 5.21
N ILE A 238 -8.33 -1.55 4.01
CA ILE A 238 -7.80 -2.67 3.23
C ILE A 238 -6.37 -2.95 3.72
N SER A 239 -6.25 -3.69 4.82
CA SER A 239 -4.96 -4.18 5.33
C SER A 239 -4.52 -5.40 4.51
N ILE A 240 -3.96 -5.19 3.31
CA ILE A 240 -3.52 -6.32 2.47
C ILE A 240 -2.08 -6.71 2.81
N HIS A 241 -1.95 -7.93 3.31
CA HIS A 241 -0.72 -8.70 3.54
C HIS A 241 0.29 -8.06 4.51
N ILE A 242 -0.01 -8.19 5.80
CA ILE A 242 1.03 -8.50 6.78
C ILE A 242 1.06 -10.02 6.83
N GLY A 243 2.09 -10.67 6.27
CA GLY A 243 2.21 -12.14 6.18
C GLY A 243 2.42 -12.85 7.52
N ASP A 244 1.98 -12.24 8.61
CA ASP A 244 2.19 -12.64 9.99
C ASP A 244 0.90 -12.38 10.77
N ASP A 245 0.22 -13.46 11.17
CA ASP A 245 -1.11 -13.40 11.80
C ASP A 245 -1.15 -12.54 13.07
N ILE A 246 -0.05 -12.53 13.84
CA ILE A 246 0.03 -11.73 15.07
C ILE A 246 0.24 -10.26 14.71
N LEU A 247 1.17 -9.94 13.79
CA LEU A 247 1.40 -8.56 13.38
C LEU A 247 0.21 -7.96 12.63
N GLY A 248 -0.55 -8.79 11.90
CA GLY A 248 -1.80 -8.39 11.26
C GLY A 248 -2.93 -8.11 12.23
N ASN A 249 -2.83 -8.59 13.47
CA ASN A 249 -3.87 -8.44 14.48
C ASN A 249 -3.27 -8.21 15.88
N LEU A 250 -2.64 -7.05 16.05
CA LEU A 250 -1.99 -6.67 17.31
C LEU A 250 -2.99 -6.43 18.45
N GLU A 251 -4.24 -6.07 18.16
CA GLU A 251 -5.25 -5.81 19.18
C GLU A 251 -5.73 -7.10 19.85
N GLY A 252 -6.04 -8.14 19.06
CA GLY A 252 -6.50 -9.40 19.63
C GLY A 252 -6.98 -10.42 18.60
N GLY A 253 -6.64 -11.67 18.83
CA GLY A 253 -6.96 -12.76 17.90
C GLY A 253 -6.89 -14.13 18.55
N VAL A 254 -6.80 -15.16 17.72
CA VAL A 254 -6.61 -16.55 18.16
C VAL A 254 -5.41 -17.13 17.40
N ILE A 255 -4.46 -17.70 18.13
CA ILE A 255 -3.28 -18.36 17.56
C ILE A 255 -3.16 -19.79 18.08
N GLU A 256 -2.42 -20.62 17.35
CA GLU A 256 -1.99 -21.92 17.85
C GLU A 256 -1.01 -21.75 19.02
N LYS A 257 -1.05 -22.66 20.01
CA LYS A 257 -0.18 -22.58 21.19
C LYS A 257 1.32 -22.59 20.85
N SER A 258 1.71 -23.18 19.71
CA SER A 258 3.10 -23.13 19.22
C SER A 258 3.61 -21.70 18.98
N GLU A 259 2.72 -20.77 18.68
CA GLU A 259 3.06 -19.36 18.38
C GLU A 259 3.14 -18.48 19.65
N GLU A 260 2.92 -19.03 20.85
CA GLU A 260 2.92 -18.24 22.09
C GLU A 260 4.23 -17.49 22.34
N ALA A 261 5.36 -18.12 22.02
CA ALA A 261 6.68 -17.49 22.16
C ALA A 261 6.82 -16.24 21.29
N LYS A 262 6.21 -16.25 20.11
CA LYS A 262 6.17 -15.10 19.20
C LYS A 262 5.25 -14.00 19.73
N LEU A 263 4.06 -14.37 20.22
CA LEU A 263 3.14 -13.43 20.86
C LEU A 263 3.80 -12.72 22.04
N ASN A 264 4.58 -13.43 22.86
CA ASN A 264 5.34 -12.84 23.97
C ASN A 264 6.38 -11.81 23.52
N ARG A 265 7.06 -12.02 22.38
CA ARG A 265 8.01 -11.06 21.82
C ARG A 265 7.29 -9.81 21.30
N VAL A 266 6.13 -9.99 20.66
CA VAL A 266 5.29 -8.88 20.21
C VAL A 266 4.77 -8.08 21.40
N GLU A 267 4.33 -8.75 22.47
CA GLU A 267 3.91 -8.09 23.72
C GLU A 267 5.02 -7.18 24.27
N GLN A 268 6.26 -7.66 24.33
CA GLN A 268 7.40 -6.87 24.81
C GLN A 268 7.65 -5.64 23.96
N LEU A 269 7.56 -5.78 22.63
CA LEU A 269 7.69 -4.65 21.70
C LEU A 269 6.58 -3.62 21.92
N ILE A 270 5.33 -4.05 21.97
CA ILE A 270 4.16 -3.19 22.21
C ILE A 270 4.28 -2.50 23.57
N ASN A 271 4.67 -3.24 24.62
CA ASN A 271 4.90 -2.68 25.95
C ASN A 271 5.93 -1.54 25.91
N ASN A 272 7.11 -1.80 25.35
CA ASN A 272 8.15 -0.79 25.24
C ASN A 272 7.67 0.42 24.43
N PHE A 273 6.92 0.18 23.36
CA PHE A 273 6.37 1.22 22.52
C PHE A 273 5.37 2.11 23.27
N PHE A 274 4.31 1.56 23.85
CA PHE A 274 3.26 2.35 24.52
C PHE A 274 3.73 3.02 25.81
N VAL A 275 4.60 2.38 26.60
CA VAL A 275 5.20 2.99 27.81
C VAL A 275 6.11 4.15 27.45
N THR A 276 6.79 4.09 26.30
CA THR A 276 7.60 5.23 25.81
C THR A 276 6.71 6.35 25.26
N LEU A 277 5.57 5.99 24.68
CA LEU A 277 4.71 6.92 23.97
C LEU A 277 3.81 7.75 24.89
N PHE A 278 3.36 7.15 25.99
CA PHE A 278 2.38 7.75 26.89
C PHE A 278 2.86 7.65 28.35
N ASP A 279 3.02 8.81 28.99
CA ASP A 279 3.53 8.90 30.37
C ASP A 279 2.59 8.27 31.41
N ASP A 280 1.29 8.15 31.09
CA ASP A 280 0.27 7.53 31.93
C ASP A 280 0.16 6.00 31.72
N VAL A 281 0.85 5.42 30.74
CA VAL A 281 0.87 3.96 30.51
C VAL A 281 2.03 3.33 31.27
N ASN A 282 1.72 2.49 32.24
CA ASN A 282 2.74 1.74 32.99
C ASN A 282 3.12 0.42 32.34
N LYS A 283 2.18 -0.21 31.62
CA LYS A 283 2.38 -1.50 30.98
C LYS A 283 1.39 -1.70 29.84
N ALA A 284 1.83 -2.31 28.74
CA ALA A 284 0.94 -2.94 27.76
C ALA A 284 1.15 -4.47 27.80
N TYR A 285 0.08 -5.25 27.76
CA TYR A 285 0.18 -6.71 27.81
C TYR A 285 -1.05 -7.40 27.22
N TYR A 286 -0.91 -8.66 26.82
CA TYR A 286 -2.04 -9.47 26.37
C TYR A 286 -2.68 -10.22 27.54
N LYS A 287 -4.00 -10.09 27.70
CA LYS A 287 -4.79 -11.09 28.42
C LYS A 287 -4.99 -12.29 27.51
N LYS A 288 -4.62 -13.48 27.98
CA LYS A 288 -4.63 -14.72 27.22
C LYS A 288 -5.55 -15.75 27.85
N ASN A 289 -6.32 -16.44 27.02
CA ASN A 289 -7.17 -17.56 27.41
C ASN A 289 -6.82 -18.77 26.54
N GLU A 290 -6.38 -19.86 27.16
CA GLU A 290 -6.07 -21.10 26.46
C GLU A 290 -7.30 -22.02 26.39
N ASN A 291 -7.61 -22.53 25.20
CA ASN A 291 -8.67 -23.52 25.02
C ASN A 291 -8.30 -24.47 23.86
N LYS A 292 -8.33 -25.79 24.11
CA LYS A 292 -8.07 -26.85 23.11
C LYS A 292 -6.81 -26.61 22.24
N GLY A 293 -5.69 -26.23 22.84
CA GLY A 293 -4.42 -26.02 22.13
C GLY A 293 -4.31 -24.69 21.37
N LYS A 294 -5.30 -23.81 21.51
CA LYS A 294 -5.30 -22.44 20.96
C LYS A 294 -5.25 -21.41 22.07
N ILE A 295 -4.69 -20.25 21.77
CA ILE A 295 -4.61 -19.10 22.67
C ILE A 295 -5.41 -17.96 22.04
N SER A 296 -6.50 -17.56 22.70
CA SER A 296 -7.17 -16.29 22.43
C SER A 296 -6.47 -15.20 23.22
N TYR A 297 -6.18 -14.07 22.58
CA TYR A 297 -5.49 -12.95 23.21
C TYR A 297 -6.18 -11.62 22.93
N SER A 298 -6.08 -10.68 23.87
CA SER A 298 -6.59 -9.31 23.73
C SER A 298 -5.66 -8.34 24.45
N LEU A 299 -5.32 -7.22 23.81
CA LEU A 299 -4.39 -6.22 24.30
C LEU A 299 -5.03 -5.37 25.40
N TYR A 300 -4.28 -5.13 26.47
CA TYR A 300 -4.64 -4.27 27.58
C TYR A 300 -3.54 -3.25 27.85
N LEU A 301 -3.93 -2.03 28.21
CA LEU A 301 -3.04 -1.01 28.76
C LEU A 301 -3.32 -0.83 30.25
N SER A 302 -2.29 -0.97 31.07
CA SER A 302 -2.34 -0.61 32.49
C SER A 302 -2.00 0.87 32.62
N LYS A 303 -3.00 1.70 32.89
CA LYS A 303 -2.88 3.17 32.92
C LYS A 303 -3.04 3.72 34.33
N GLN A 304 -2.23 4.73 34.64
CA GLN A 304 -2.30 5.49 35.87
C GLN A 304 -3.35 6.60 35.69
N ILE A 305 -4.42 6.55 36.47
CA ILE A 305 -5.42 7.63 36.56
C ILE A 305 -5.40 8.12 38.00
N GLU A 306 -4.93 9.35 38.17
CA GLU A 306 -4.60 9.93 39.47
C GLU A 306 -3.67 9.01 40.29
N LYS A 307 -4.16 8.44 41.40
CA LYS A 307 -3.40 7.57 42.30
C LYS A 307 -3.64 6.08 42.04
N HIS A 308 -4.52 5.73 41.10
CA HIS A 308 -4.96 4.36 40.88
C HIS A 308 -4.51 3.85 39.51
N LYS A 309 -4.35 2.53 39.40
CA LYS A 309 -4.04 1.84 38.16
C LYS A 309 -5.28 1.12 37.65
N TYR A 310 -5.52 1.24 36.36
CA TYR A 310 -6.64 0.60 35.68
C TYR A 310 -6.13 -0.18 34.48
N ASP A 311 -6.51 -1.46 34.39
CA ASP A 311 -6.25 -2.28 33.21
C ASP A 311 -7.40 -2.11 32.23
N ILE A 312 -7.16 -1.35 31.17
CA ILE A 312 -8.14 -0.97 30.17
C ILE A 312 -7.96 -1.87 28.94
N ASP A 313 -9.05 -2.51 28.51
CA ASP A 313 -9.09 -3.23 27.23
C ASP A 313 -8.84 -2.23 26.10
N PHE A 314 -7.89 -2.53 25.21
CA PHE A 314 -7.43 -1.60 24.19
C PHE A 314 -8.55 -1.08 23.28
N ARG A 315 -9.64 -1.86 23.12
CA ARG A 315 -10.84 -1.45 22.36
C ARG A 315 -11.53 -0.19 22.90
N TYR A 316 -11.31 0.16 24.16
CA TYR A 316 -11.85 1.37 24.78
C TYR A 316 -10.90 2.57 24.74
N GLU A 317 -9.69 2.42 24.18
CA GLU A 317 -8.79 3.57 23.98
C GLU A 317 -9.31 4.53 22.92
N SER A 318 -8.74 5.74 22.90
CA SER A 318 -9.11 6.75 21.91
C SER A 318 -8.84 6.27 20.48
N SER A 319 -9.61 6.76 19.51
CA SER A 319 -9.40 6.46 18.10
C SER A 319 -7.97 6.78 17.63
N GLY A 320 -7.35 7.83 18.17
CA GLY A 320 -5.95 8.16 17.88
C GLY A 320 -4.96 7.14 18.43
N THR A 321 -5.20 6.59 19.63
CA THR A 321 -4.40 5.50 20.20
C THR A 321 -4.52 4.23 19.37
N GLN A 322 -5.75 3.91 18.93
CA GLN A 322 -6.02 2.76 18.07
C GLN A 322 -5.34 2.89 16.71
N GLU A 323 -5.41 4.07 16.08
CA GLU A 323 -4.71 4.32 14.82
C GLU A 323 -3.20 4.14 14.93
N ILE A 324 -2.60 4.49 16.07
CA ILE A 324 -1.16 4.27 16.29
C ILE A 324 -0.84 2.77 16.29
N LEU A 325 -1.66 1.94 16.94
CA LEU A 325 -1.48 0.48 16.93
C LEU A 325 -1.60 -0.06 15.49
N ASP A 326 -2.59 0.41 14.75
CA ASP A 326 -2.82 0.00 13.36
C ASP A 326 -1.66 0.38 12.42
N LEU A 327 -0.99 1.50 12.67
CA LEU A 327 0.17 1.93 11.88
C LEU A 327 1.43 1.12 12.18
N LEU A 328 1.57 0.59 13.40
CA LEU A 328 2.80 -0.03 13.88
C LEU A 328 3.32 -1.17 12.97
N PRO A 329 2.49 -2.12 12.50
CA PRO A 329 2.95 -3.19 11.61
C PRO A 329 3.57 -2.66 10.31
N TYR A 330 2.95 -1.63 9.70
CA TYR A 330 3.44 -1.02 8.47
C TYR A 330 4.80 -0.34 8.69
N LEU A 331 4.96 0.36 9.81
CA LEU A 331 6.23 0.99 10.16
C LEU A 331 7.32 -0.08 10.40
N MET A 332 6.99 -1.18 11.06
CA MET A 332 7.91 -2.30 11.26
C MET A 332 8.32 -2.96 9.94
N LEU A 333 7.39 -3.11 8.99
CA LEU A 333 7.69 -3.64 7.65
C LEU A 333 8.64 -2.72 6.89
N ALA A 334 8.46 -1.39 6.96
CA ALA A 334 9.38 -0.44 6.37
C ALA A 334 10.79 -0.55 7.01
N VAL A 335 10.89 -0.72 8.33
CA VAL A 335 12.17 -0.97 9.03
C VAL A 335 12.81 -2.29 8.59
N SER A 336 11.99 -3.31 8.28
CA SER A 336 12.46 -4.63 7.84
C SER A 336 13.03 -4.68 6.42
N GLY A 337 12.88 -3.61 5.63
CA GLY A 337 13.34 -3.55 4.24
C GLY A 337 12.22 -3.59 3.19
N LYS A 338 10.96 -3.64 3.60
CA LYS A 338 9.81 -3.72 2.68
C LYS A 338 9.38 -2.34 2.16
N CYS A 339 8.68 -2.36 1.03
CA CYS A 339 8.02 -1.18 0.50
C CYS A 339 6.62 -1.06 1.13
N VAL A 340 6.33 0.11 1.68
CA VAL A 340 5.11 0.38 2.43
C VAL A 340 4.48 1.66 1.92
N VAL A 341 3.19 1.61 1.62
CA VAL A 341 2.40 2.75 1.14
C VAL A 341 1.31 3.05 2.15
N ILE A 342 1.30 4.26 2.73
CA ILE A 342 0.31 4.68 3.73
C ILE A 342 -0.44 5.91 3.23
N ASP A 343 -1.74 5.75 2.99
CA ASP A 343 -2.62 6.88 2.71
C ASP A 343 -3.05 7.55 4.02
N GLU A 344 -3.07 8.88 4.03
CA GLU A 344 -3.45 9.72 5.18
C GLU A 344 -2.68 9.40 6.47
N TYR A 345 -1.36 9.26 6.37
CA TYR A 345 -0.49 9.07 7.53
C TYR A 345 -0.72 10.15 8.60
N GLY A 346 -0.94 9.70 9.82
CA GLY A 346 -1.18 10.56 10.98
C GLY A 346 -2.63 11.05 11.13
N ASN A 347 -3.57 10.65 10.25
CA ASN A 347 -4.97 11.01 10.42
C ASN A 347 -5.53 10.45 11.75
N GLY A 348 -6.13 11.30 12.59
CA GLY A 348 -6.61 10.93 13.92
C GLY A 348 -5.54 10.88 15.02
N ILE A 349 -4.26 11.04 14.66
CA ILE A 349 -3.13 11.09 15.61
C ILE A 349 -2.72 12.55 15.81
N HIS A 350 -2.37 12.94 17.03
CA HIS A 350 -1.82 14.26 17.29
C HIS A 350 -0.55 14.50 16.45
N ASP A 351 -0.49 15.63 15.73
CA ASP A 351 0.56 15.89 14.72
C ASP A 351 2.00 15.75 15.26
N LEU A 352 2.24 16.21 16.49
CA LEU A 352 3.56 16.08 17.14
C LEU A 352 3.94 14.61 17.37
N LEU A 353 2.97 13.75 17.68
CA LEU A 353 3.19 12.34 17.96
C LEU A 353 3.49 11.57 16.68
N ALA A 354 2.68 11.79 15.63
CA ALA A 354 2.93 11.25 14.30
C ALA A 354 4.32 11.70 13.78
N THR A 355 4.69 12.96 14.02
CA THR A 355 6.01 13.47 13.66
C THR A 355 7.15 12.76 14.39
N LYS A 356 7.05 12.62 15.72
CA LYS A 356 8.03 11.88 16.52
C LYS A 356 8.16 10.43 16.06
N LEU A 357 7.04 9.77 15.78
CA LEU A 357 6.99 8.39 15.33
C LEU A 357 7.69 8.21 13.97
N LEU A 358 7.35 9.04 12.97
CA LEU A 358 7.99 8.96 11.66
C LEU A 358 9.51 9.21 11.77
N ARG A 359 9.94 10.17 12.59
CA ARG A 359 11.37 10.44 12.83
C ARG A 359 12.11 9.27 13.48
N ALA A 360 11.48 8.58 14.42
CA ALA A 360 12.08 7.39 15.04
C ALA A 360 12.26 6.27 14.01
N VAL A 361 11.22 6.00 13.21
CA VAL A 361 11.21 4.93 12.21
C VAL A 361 12.20 5.19 11.07
N THR A 362 12.24 6.42 10.57
CA THR A 362 13.08 6.78 9.41
C THR A 362 14.59 6.63 9.67
N LYS A 363 15.04 6.65 10.93
CA LYS A 363 16.44 6.42 11.30
C LYS A 363 16.89 4.97 11.12
N GLU A 364 15.98 4.03 11.35
CA GLU A 364 16.24 2.59 11.29
C GLU A 364 15.74 1.96 9.98
N MET A 365 15.15 2.76 9.10
CA MET A 365 14.45 2.28 7.91
C MET A 365 15.42 1.76 6.84
N ARG A 366 15.29 0.48 6.52
CA ARG A 366 15.99 -0.17 5.39
C ARG A 366 15.12 -0.27 4.14
N GLY A 367 13.82 -0.08 4.29
CA GLY A 367 12.80 -0.18 3.25
C GLY A 367 12.51 1.13 2.53
N GLN A 368 11.33 1.17 1.91
CA GLN A 368 10.79 2.37 1.30
C GLN A 368 9.41 2.67 1.89
N LEU A 369 9.19 3.91 2.28
CA LEU A 369 7.94 4.39 2.84
C LEU A 369 7.40 5.55 1.99
N ILE A 370 6.25 5.33 1.37
CA ILE A 370 5.54 6.33 0.55
C ILE A 370 4.27 6.70 1.31
N ILE A 371 4.16 7.95 1.77
CA ILE A 371 3.03 8.40 2.55
C ILE A 371 2.34 9.60 1.92
N THR A 372 1.03 9.69 2.11
CA THR A 372 0.29 10.93 1.94
C THR A 372 -0.08 11.46 3.31
N THR A 373 -0.12 12.78 3.52
CA THR A 373 -0.45 13.33 4.83
C THR A 373 -0.95 14.78 4.74
N HIS A 374 -1.66 15.20 5.79
CA HIS A 374 -2.01 16.59 6.06
C HIS A 374 -1.09 17.24 7.11
N ASN A 375 -0.27 16.43 7.79
CA ASN A 375 0.58 16.90 8.88
C ASN A 375 1.79 17.67 8.33
N THR A 376 1.68 19.00 8.37
CA THR A 376 2.72 19.90 7.88
C THR A 376 3.92 20.03 8.84
N LEU A 377 3.84 19.54 10.09
CA LEU A 377 4.98 19.53 11.01
C LEU A 377 6.13 18.66 10.50
N LEU A 378 5.82 17.63 9.72
CA LEU A 378 6.79 16.76 9.07
C LEU A 378 7.71 17.49 8.06
N MET A 379 7.28 18.64 7.51
CA MET A 379 8.11 19.43 6.59
C MET A 379 9.23 20.20 7.31
N ASP A 380 9.10 20.42 8.61
CA ASP A 380 9.99 21.27 9.42
C ASP A 380 10.84 20.44 10.40
N GLN A 381 11.19 19.21 10.01
CA GLN A 381 12.01 18.32 10.82
C GLN A 381 13.40 18.17 10.21
N ALA A 382 14.44 18.42 11.00
CA ALA A 382 15.83 18.30 10.56
C ALA A 382 16.21 16.89 10.07
N ASP A 383 15.57 15.85 10.61
CA ASP A 383 15.81 14.46 10.23
C ASP A 383 15.11 14.06 8.90
N ILE A 384 14.16 14.87 8.40
CA ILE A 384 13.46 14.64 7.14
C ILE A 384 14.14 15.45 6.04
N LYS A 385 14.73 14.75 5.08
CA LYS A 385 15.42 15.39 3.96
C LYS A 385 14.40 16.11 3.06
N PRO A 386 14.68 17.34 2.59
CA PRO A 386 13.75 18.06 1.73
C PRO A 386 13.42 17.34 0.42
N GLU A 387 14.35 16.52 -0.10
CA GLU A 387 14.13 15.69 -1.29
C GLU A 387 13.08 14.58 -1.08
N SER A 388 12.64 14.32 0.15
CA SER A 388 11.53 13.42 0.45
C SER A 388 10.17 14.11 0.35
N LEU A 389 10.11 15.42 0.19
CA LEU A 389 8.85 16.18 0.14
C LEU A 389 8.35 16.30 -1.31
N TYR A 390 7.07 16.02 -1.50
CA TYR A 390 6.38 16.09 -2.79
C TYR A 390 5.07 16.85 -2.64
N PHE A 391 4.70 17.57 -3.69
CA PHE A 391 3.51 18.42 -3.71
C PHE A 391 2.69 18.13 -4.96
N ILE A 392 1.41 17.84 -4.75
CA ILE A 392 0.44 17.77 -5.82
C ILE A 392 0.04 19.20 -6.17
N MET A 393 0.46 19.63 -7.34
CA MET A 393 0.21 20.96 -7.89
C MET A 393 -0.98 20.88 -8.84
N ASN A 394 -1.89 21.84 -8.73
CA ASN A 394 -3.01 22.00 -9.64
C ASN A 394 -2.90 23.38 -10.30
N ASP A 395 -2.41 23.39 -11.54
CA ASP A 395 -2.17 24.65 -12.24
C ASP A 395 -3.49 25.38 -12.56
N LYS A 396 -3.39 26.60 -13.09
CA LYS A 396 -4.55 27.43 -13.44
C LYS A 396 -5.45 26.79 -14.53
N THR A 397 -4.97 25.76 -15.23
CA THR A 397 -5.73 25.00 -16.24
C THR A 397 -6.35 23.72 -15.67
N PHE A 398 -6.26 23.53 -14.36
CA PHE A 398 -6.67 22.32 -13.64
C PHE A 398 -5.88 21.07 -14.03
N SER A 399 -4.68 21.25 -14.60
CA SER A 399 -3.76 20.16 -14.87
C SER A 399 -3.00 19.83 -13.59
N LYS A 400 -3.06 18.55 -13.20
CA LYS A 400 -2.41 18.05 -12.00
C LYS A 400 -1.01 17.55 -12.32
N SER A 401 -0.06 17.88 -11.46
CA SER A 401 1.29 17.32 -11.46
C SER A 401 1.72 16.99 -10.04
N VAL A 402 2.70 16.11 -9.88
CA VAL A 402 3.29 15.82 -8.57
C VAL A 402 4.76 16.14 -8.64
N LYS A 403 5.20 17.17 -7.93
CA LYS A 403 6.57 17.68 -8.01
C LYS A 403 7.31 17.43 -6.71
N CYS A 404 8.52 16.90 -6.80
CA CYS A 404 9.43 16.92 -5.66
C CYS A 404 9.87 18.36 -5.36
N VAL A 405 10.23 18.67 -4.10
CA VAL A 405 10.81 19.98 -3.77
C VAL A 405 12.03 20.30 -4.62
N THR A 406 12.81 19.31 -5.03
CA THR A 406 13.97 19.50 -5.93
C THR A 406 13.60 20.02 -7.33
N GLU A 407 12.34 19.91 -7.73
CA GLU A 407 11.82 20.42 -9.00
C GLU A 407 11.13 21.78 -8.82
N ILE A 408 10.76 22.14 -7.58
CA ILE A 408 10.09 23.40 -7.24
C ILE A 408 11.12 24.46 -6.85
N GLU A 409 12.10 24.08 -6.04
CA GLU A 409 13.12 24.96 -5.48
C GLU A 409 14.42 24.85 -6.28
N GLU A 410 14.97 25.98 -6.73
CA GLU A 410 16.26 26.01 -7.45
C GLU A 410 17.42 25.47 -6.59
N ARG A 411 17.35 25.70 -5.27
CA ARG A 411 18.36 25.25 -4.31
C ARG A 411 17.70 24.83 -3.00
N LEU A 412 18.11 23.65 -2.52
CA LEU A 412 17.78 23.18 -1.18
C LEU A 412 18.75 23.77 -0.15
N HIS A 413 18.23 24.23 0.99
CA HIS A 413 19.05 24.68 2.11
C HIS A 413 18.60 24.00 3.42
N PRO A 414 19.54 23.53 4.28
CA PRO A 414 19.19 22.88 5.56
C PRO A 414 18.42 23.77 6.54
N ASN A 415 18.69 25.08 6.52
CA ASN A 415 18.01 26.05 7.39
C ASN A 415 16.68 26.57 6.81
N TYR A 416 16.22 26.05 5.67
CA TYR A 416 14.90 26.43 5.16
C TYR A 416 13.81 25.76 5.99
N ASN A 417 12.90 26.57 6.49
CA ASN A 417 11.64 26.09 7.02
C ASN A 417 10.69 25.82 5.83
N TYR A 418 10.68 24.58 5.34
CA TYR A 418 9.86 24.20 4.18
C TYR A 418 8.37 24.30 4.45
N ARG A 419 7.95 24.18 5.71
CA ARG A 419 6.56 24.44 6.12
C ARG A 419 6.16 25.89 5.86
N ASN A 420 6.99 26.84 6.32
CA ASN A 420 6.76 28.26 6.09
C ASN A 420 6.77 28.61 4.59
N ARG A 421 7.71 28.02 3.83
CA ARG A 421 7.76 28.20 2.37
C ARG A 421 6.52 27.63 1.68
N TYR A 422 6.07 26.44 2.08
CA TYR A 422 4.86 25.82 1.51
C TYR A 422 3.63 26.73 1.64
N PHE A 423 3.48 27.42 2.78
CA PHE A 423 2.32 28.31 2.99
C PHE A 423 2.45 29.69 2.36
N ASN A 424 3.66 30.26 2.29
CA ASN A 424 3.84 31.68 2.00
C ASN A 424 4.60 31.98 0.72
N ASN A 425 5.20 30.98 0.06
CA ASN A 425 5.94 31.18 -1.18
C ASN A 425 5.06 30.84 -2.40
N GLU A 426 5.04 31.75 -3.37
CA GLU A 426 4.26 31.63 -4.62
C GLU A 426 4.58 30.35 -5.41
N LEU A 427 5.80 29.82 -5.28
CA LEU A 427 6.19 28.54 -5.89
C LEU A 427 5.26 27.36 -5.51
N TYR A 428 4.60 27.43 -4.35
CA TYR A 428 3.68 26.41 -3.84
C TYR A 428 2.21 26.78 -3.98
N ALA A 429 1.87 27.95 -4.54
CA ALA A 429 0.51 28.47 -4.56
C ALA A 429 -0.50 27.50 -5.22
N ASP A 430 -0.07 26.77 -6.26
CA ASP A 430 -0.91 25.79 -6.94
C ASP A 430 -1.09 24.47 -6.16
N GLY A 431 -0.33 24.24 -5.09
CA GLY A 431 -0.46 23.09 -4.19
C GLY A 431 -1.29 23.37 -2.92
N LEU A 432 -1.72 24.62 -2.72
CA LEU A 432 -2.51 25.05 -1.57
C LEU A 432 -4.01 25.11 -1.91
N PRO A 433 -4.90 25.01 -0.90
CA PRO A 433 -6.32 25.31 -1.08
C PRO A 433 -6.51 26.77 -1.53
N LYS A 434 -7.28 26.98 -2.60
CA LYS A 434 -7.65 28.32 -3.07
C LYS A 434 -8.95 28.73 -2.36
N PHE A 435 -8.88 29.73 -1.48
CA PHE A 435 -10.05 30.29 -0.81
C PHE A 435 -10.47 31.54 -1.59
N ASN A 436 -11.55 31.45 -2.35
CA ASN A 436 -12.01 32.58 -3.16
C ASN A 436 -13.14 33.38 -2.50
N GLU A 437 -13.87 32.84 -1.52
CA GLU A 437 -15.00 33.51 -0.86
C GLU A 437 -15.15 33.05 0.60
N GLU A 438 -15.74 33.87 1.47
CA GLU A 438 -16.18 33.47 2.81
C GLU A 438 -17.33 32.46 2.70
N PHE A 439 -17.36 31.46 3.58
CA PHE A 439 -18.44 30.47 3.60
C PHE A 439 -19.76 31.12 4.05
N ASP A 440 -20.74 31.21 3.15
CA ASP A 440 -22.10 31.67 3.49
C ASP A 440 -22.98 30.48 3.90
N PHE A 441 -23.36 30.45 5.18
CA PHE A 441 -24.26 29.44 5.74
C PHE A 441 -25.71 29.92 5.87
N THR A 442 -26.05 31.09 5.33
CA THR A 442 -27.36 31.73 5.53
C THR A 442 -28.51 30.88 5.02
N GLU A 443 -28.40 30.26 3.85
CA GLU A 443 -29.45 29.37 3.33
C GLU A 443 -29.59 28.08 4.13
N LEU A 444 -28.46 27.53 4.61
CA LEU A 444 -28.47 26.33 5.46
C LEU A 444 -29.19 26.63 6.79
N ALA A 445 -28.91 27.78 7.40
CA ALA A 445 -29.53 28.19 8.66
C ALA A 445 -31.05 28.36 8.54
N LYS A 446 -31.55 28.84 7.39
CA LYS A 446 -32.99 29.00 7.11
C LYS A 446 -33.77 27.67 7.11
N LEU A 447 -33.11 26.53 6.90
CA LEU A 447 -33.77 25.22 6.98
C LEU A 447 -34.10 24.79 8.42
N TYR A 448 -33.54 25.47 9.41
CA TYR A 448 -33.68 25.14 10.83
C TYR A 448 -34.38 26.24 11.66
N THR A 449 -34.89 27.28 10.99
CA THR A 449 -35.72 28.36 11.56
C THR A 449 -37.10 28.33 10.92
#